data_AF-A0A6M6IIM5-F1
#
_entry.id   AF-A0A6M6IIM5-F1
#
_cell.length_a   1.000
_cell.length_b   1.000
_cell.length_c   1.000
_cell.angle_alpha   90.00
_cell.angle_beta   90.00
_cell.angle_gamma   90.00
#
_symmetry.space_group_name_H-M   'P 1'
#
loop_
_entity.id
_entity.type
_entity.pdbx_description
1 polymer ?
#
loop_
_entity_poly.entity_id
_entity_poly.type
_entity_poly.pdbx_seq_one_letter_code
_entity_poly.pdbx_strand_id
1 'polypeptide(L)'
;MPEKDPSTYGLITYLWVTGLAAWGGLVNFYRKVKSGETRAFNVVELIGEIATSAFAGLITFWLCEAAQFNPLVTAALVGISGHMGSQAIYQLERWAQTRLGKERS
;
A
#
# COMPACT_ATOMS: atom_id res chain seq x y z
N MET A 1 21.34 -15.87 22.97
CA MET A 1 20.38 -14.75 22.76
C MET A 1 21.08 -13.82 21.79
N PRO A 2 20.60 -13.60 20.56
CA PRO A 2 21.32 -12.73 19.65
C PRO A 2 21.23 -11.30 20.21
N GLU A 3 22.40 -10.71 20.43
CA GLU A 3 22.59 -9.40 21.02
C GLU A 3 21.89 -8.36 20.13
N LYS A 4 21.03 -7.55 20.75
CA LYS A 4 20.38 -6.41 20.10
C LYS A 4 21.43 -5.31 19.91
N ASP A 5 22.22 -5.39 18.85
CA ASP A 5 23.12 -4.32 18.44
C ASP A 5 22.30 -3.06 18.09
N PRO A 6 22.43 -1.97 18.86
CA PRO A 6 21.67 -0.73 18.61
C PRO A 6 22.07 -0.04 17.31
N SER A 7 23.24 -0.36 16.74
CA SER A 7 23.68 0.08 15.40
C SER A 7 23.00 -0.68 14.26
N THR A 8 22.48 -1.89 14.50
CA THR A 8 21.80 -2.73 13.48
C THR A 8 20.28 -2.46 13.44
N TYR A 9 19.72 -1.95 14.54
CA TYR A 9 18.43 -1.24 14.53
C TYR A 9 18.48 0.09 13.74
N GLY A 10 19.68 0.56 13.37
CA GLY A 10 19.98 1.95 13.03
C GLY A 10 19.76 2.41 11.59
N LEU A 11 19.46 1.52 10.63
CA LEU A 11 19.28 1.94 9.24
C LEU A 11 18.07 1.31 8.56
N ILE A 12 17.88 -0.01 8.65
CA ILE A 12 16.76 -0.70 7.99
C ILE A 12 15.42 -0.29 8.58
N THR A 13 15.32 -0.16 9.91
CA THR A 13 14.09 0.30 10.58
C THR A 13 13.77 1.73 10.18
N TYR A 14 14.76 2.63 10.17
CA TYR A 14 14.55 4.01 9.71
C TYR A 14 14.16 4.05 8.23
N LEU A 15 14.87 3.32 7.36
CA LEU A 15 14.61 3.30 5.92
C LEU A 15 13.20 2.79 5.59
N TRP A 16 12.71 1.78 6.32
CA TRP A 16 11.32 1.33 6.20
C TRP A 16 10.30 2.25 6.84
N VAL A 17 10.57 2.86 8.00
CA VAL A 17 9.66 3.87 8.58
C VAL A 17 9.54 5.10 7.68
N THR A 18 10.66 5.60 7.15
CA THR A 18 10.68 6.72 6.20
C THR A 18 10.05 6.33 4.86
N GLY A 19 10.29 5.10 4.38
CA GLY A 19 9.66 4.54 3.20
C GLY A 19 8.13 4.47 3.34
N LEU A 20 7.63 3.96 4.46
CA LEU A 20 6.19 3.92 4.78
C LEU A 20 5.59 5.33 4.92
N ALA A 21 6.31 6.27 5.54
CA ALA A 21 5.86 7.65 5.66
C ALA A 21 5.77 8.35 4.29
N ALA A 22 6.79 8.15 3.43
CA ALA A 22 6.79 8.63 2.05
C ALA A 22 5.65 8.00 1.24
N TRP A 23 5.36 6.72 1.50
CA TRP A 23 4.25 6.00 0.88
C TRP A 23 2.88 6.60 1.23
N GLY A 24 2.65 6.91 2.50
CA GLY A 24 1.44 7.61 2.95
C GLY A 24 1.30 8.99 2.29
N GLY A 25 2.42 9.70 2.10
CA GLY A 25 2.48 10.96 1.35
C GLY A 25 2.09 10.79 -0.12
N LEU A 26 2.59 9.74 -0.79
CA LEU A 26 2.30 9.42 -2.19
C LEU A 26 0.82 9.09 -2.40
N VAL A 27 0.22 8.29 -1.52
CA VAL A 27 -1.21 7.97 -1.55
C VAL A 27 -2.08 9.22 -1.33
N ASN A 28 -1.69 10.10 -0.40
CA ASN A 28 -2.43 11.35 -0.17
C ASN A 28 -2.31 12.32 -1.37
N PHE A 29 -1.15 12.39 -2.02
CA PHE A 29 -0.95 13.14 -3.25
C PHE A 29 -1.81 12.59 -4.40
N TYR A 30 -1.82 11.26 -4.58
CA TYR A 30 -2.69 10.58 -5.53
C TYR A 30 -4.17 10.95 -5.34
N ARG A 31 -4.65 10.89 -4.09
CA ARG A 31 -6.03 11.26 -3.76
C ARG A 31 -6.37 12.71 -4.13
N LYS A 32 -5.45 13.66 -3.90
CA LYS A 32 -5.63 15.08 -4.25
C LYS A 32 -5.69 15.30 -5.77
N VAL A 33 -4.83 14.63 -6.52
CA VAL A 33 -4.85 14.73 -7.99
C VAL A 33 -6.14 14.12 -8.56
N LYS A 34 -6.57 12.98 -8.03
CA LYS A 34 -7.83 12.34 -8.42
C LYS A 34 -9.06 13.19 -8.12
N SER A 35 -9.02 14.05 -7.08
CA SER A 35 -10.12 14.99 -6.77
C SER A 35 -10.28 16.16 -7.75
N GLY A 36 -9.50 16.22 -8.83
CA GLY A 36 -9.81 17.06 -10.00
C GLY A 36 -9.00 18.35 -10.15
N GLU A 37 -7.90 18.54 -9.40
CA GLU A 37 -7.07 19.74 -9.54
C GLU A 37 -6.04 19.67 -10.70
N THR A 38 -5.84 18.53 -11.38
CA THR A 38 -4.86 18.45 -12.49
C THR A 38 -5.17 17.36 -13.53
N ARG A 39 -4.98 17.69 -14.82
CA ARG A 39 -5.22 16.84 -16.03
C ARG A 39 -4.24 15.66 -16.23
N ALA A 40 -3.52 15.22 -15.19
CA ALA A 40 -2.51 14.15 -15.28
C ALA A 40 -3.07 12.75 -14.93
N PHE A 41 -4.36 12.52 -15.16
CA PHE A 41 -5.13 11.40 -14.61
C PHE A 41 -4.49 10.02 -14.84
N ASN A 42 -4.01 9.68 -16.03
CA ASN A 42 -3.52 8.32 -16.32
C ASN A 42 -2.21 7.95 -15.61
N VAL A 43 -1.23 8.87 -15.54
CA VAL A 43 0.08 8.57 -14.93
C VAL A 43 -0.03 8.56 -13.41
N VAL A 44 -0.81 9.49 -12.86
CA VAL A 44 -1.02 9.58 -11.42
C VAL A 44 -1.89 8.43 -10.91
N GLU A 45 -2.86 7.97 -11.69
CA GLU A 45 -3.62 6.73 -11.44
C GLU A 45 -2.74 5.50 -11.47
N LEU A 46 -1.88 5.35 -12.48
CA LEU A 46 -0.91 4.24 -12.52
C LEU A 46 0.03 4.24 -11.31
N ILE A 47 0.55 5.40 -10.91
CA ILE A 47 1.41 5.53 -9.72
C ILE A 47 0.63 5.18 -8.45
N GLY A 48 -0.62 5.63 -8.33
CA GLY A 48 -1.49 5.30 -7.20
C GLY A 48 -1.81 3.82 -7.09
N GLU A 49 -2.03 3.14 -8.22
CA GLU A 49 -2.26 1.69 -8.28
C GLU A 49 -1.00 0.92 -7.89
N ILE A 50 0.16 1.25 -8.47
CA ILE A 50 1.45 0.64 -8.13
C ILE A 50 1.75 0.85 -6.64
N ALA A 51 1.51 2.05 -6.12
CA ALA A 51 1.69 2.34 -4.70
C ALA A 51 0.71 1.54 -3.82
N THR A 52 -0.53 1.39 -4.22
CA THR A 52 -1.47 0.60 -3.42
C THR A 52 -1.09 -0.88 -3.41
N SER A 53 -0.75 -1.42 -4.58
CA SER A 53 -0.34 -2.82 -4.75
C SER A 53 0.93 -3.17 -3.96
N ALA A 54 1.97 -2.34 -4.05
CA ALA A 54 3.20 -2.61 -3.31
C ALA A 54 3.03 -2.47 -1.79
N PHE A 55 2.13 -1.59 -1.31
CA PHE A 55 1.77 -1.55 0.11
C PHE A 55 1.11 -2.84 0.60
N ALA A 56 0.10 -3.31 -0.14
CA ALA A 56 -0.60 -4.55 0.20
C ALA A 56 0.36 -5.75 0.24
N GLY A 57 1.28 -5.82 -0.73
CA GLY A 57 2.36 -6.81 -0.75
C GLY A 57 3.28 -6.74 0.47
N LEU A 58 3.74 -5.55 0.85
CA LEU A 58 4.60 -5.35 2.03
C LEU A 58 3.91 -5.74 3.35
N ILE A 59 2.64 -5.36 3.53
CA ILE A 59 1.86 -5.77 4.70
C ILE A 59 1.72 -7.30 4.75
N THR A 60 1.47 -7.93 3.60
CA THR A 60 1.35 -9.39 3.51
C THR A 60 2.67 -10.08 3.82
N PHE A 61 3.80 -9.53 3.36
CA PHE A 61 5.12 -10.05 3.66
C PHE A 61 5.38 -10.06 5.17
N TRP A 62 5.15 -8.93 5.85
CA TRP A 62 5.34 -8.86 7.30
C TRP A 62 4.39 -9.77 8.07
N LEU A 63 3.15 -9.91 7.61
CA LEU A 63 2.20 -10.82 8.24
C LEU A 63 2.65 -12.28 8.12
N CYS A 64 3.15 -12.68 6.96
CA CYS A 64 3.68 -14.02 6.73
C CYS A 64 4.96 -14.28 7.52
N GLU A 65 5.84 -13.27 7.65
CA GLU A 65 7.05 -13.36 8.47
C GLU A 65 6.70 -13.54 9.95
N ALA A 66 5.76 -12.73 10.46
CA ALA A 66 5.24 -12.85 11.83
C ALA A 66 4.56 -14.20 12.10
N ALA A 67 3.92 -14.78 11.08
CA ALA A 67 3.32 -16.11 11.14
C ALA A 67 4.34 -17.26 10.92
N GLN A 68 5.62 -16.95 10.69
CA GLN A 68 6.70 -17.92 10.42
C GLN A 68 6.40 -18.82 9.22
N PHE A 69 5.81 -18.27 8.16
CA PHE A 69 5.51 -19.00 6.93
C PHE A 69 6.78 -19.29 6.11
N ASN A 70 6.74 -20.37 5.33
CA ASN A 70 7.82 -20.70 4.41
C ASN A 70 8.02 -19.56 3.38
N PRO A 71 9.27 -19.13 3.09
CA PRO A 71 9.57 -18.06 2.14
C PRO A 71 8.91 -18.21 0.75
N LEU A 72 8.77 -19.44 0.25
CA LEU A 72 8.11 -19.73 -1.03
C LEU A 72 6.61 -19.39 -0.99
N VAL A 73 5.95 -19.73 0.11
CA VAL A 73 4.52 -19.45 0.33
C VAL A 73 4.31 -17.96 0.56
N THR A 74 5.20 -17.33 1.33
CA THR A 74 5.21 -15.87 1.53
C THR A 74 5.32 -15.12 0.20
N ALA A 75 6.26 -15.51 -0.67
CA ALA A 75 6.42 -14.88 -1.98
C ALA A 75 5.16 -15.01 -2.84
N ALA A 76 4.52 -16.17 -2.84
CA ALA A 76 3.25 -16.39 -3.55
C ALA A 76 2.12 -15.50 -2.99
N LEU A 77 1.97 -15.44 -1.66
CA LEU A 77 0.93 -14.64 -0.99
C LEU A 77 1.14 -13.13 -1.21
N VAL A 78 2.37 -12.66 -1.15
CA VAL A 78 2.74 -11.26 -1.44
C VAL A 78 2.41 -10.90 -2.89
N GLY A 79 2.69 -11.80 -3.84
CA GLY A 79 2.33 -11.59 -5.25
C GLY A 79 0.82 -11.52 -5.47
N ILE A 80 0.06 -12.42 -4.83
CA ILE A 80 -1.40 -12.45 -4.92
C ILE A 80 -2.00 -11.18 -4.28
N SER A 81 -1.56 -10.83 -3.08
CA SER A 81 -2.10 -9.66 -2.37
C SER A 81 -1.74 -8.34 -3.05
N GLY A 82 -0.54 -8.23 -3.62
CA GLY A 82 -0.14 -7.07 -4.41
C GLY A 82 -0.99 -6.91 -5.68
N HIS A 83 -1.27 -8.01 -6.38
CA HIS A 83 -2.14 -7.99 -7.56
C HIS A 83 -3.62 -7.70 -7.21
N MET A 84 -4.11 -8.19 -6.06
CA MET A 84 -5.49 -7.97 -5.62
C MET A 84 -5.70 -6.62 -4.89
N GLY A 85 -4.63 -6.00 -4.40
CA GLY A 85 -4.68 -4.75 -3.62
C GLY A 85 -5.16 -3.53 -4.43
N SER A 86 -4.77 -3.43 -5.71
CA SER A 86 -5.23 -2.35 -6.60
C SER A 86 -6.74 -2.43 -6.88
N GLN A 87 -7.28 -3.65 -7.03
CA GLN A 87 -8.71 -3.89 -7.23
C GLN A 87 -9.56 -3.51 -6.00
N ALA A 88 -9.02 -3.63 -4.79
CA ALA A 88 -9.72 -3.33 -3.56
C ALA A 88 -10.07 -1.83 -3.44
N ILE A 89 -9.16 -0.93 -3.82
CA ILE A 89 -9.44 0.52 -3.79
C ILE A 89 -10.52 0.92 -4.79
N TYR A 90 -10.49 0.36 -6.01
CA TYR A 90 -11.53 0.61 -7.01
C TYR A 90 -12.91 0.15 -6.52
N GLN A 91 -12.97 -1.02 -5.89
CA GLN A 91 -14.20 -1.55 -5.31
C GLN A 91 -14.67 -0.75 -4.08
N LEU A 92 -13.74 -0.22 -3.27
CA LEU A 92 -14.06 0.60 -2.12
C LEU A 92 -14.57 1.99 -2.53
N GLU A 93 -14.02 2.58 -3.60
CA GLU A 93 -14.52 3.81 -4.19
C GLU A 93 -15.92 3.61 -4.78
N ARG A 94 -16.14 2.53 -5.54
CA ARG A 94 -17.48 2.16 -6.02
C ARG A 94 -18.47 1.96 -4.88
N TRP A 95 -18.06 1.25 -3.83
CA TRP A 95 -18.89 1.02 -2.65
C TRP A 95 -19.23 2.34 -1.93
N ALA A 96 -18.24 3.21 -1.75
CA ALA A 96 -18.42 4.52 -1.13
C ALA A 96 -19.31 5.44 -1.97
N GLN A 97 -19.17 5.47 -3.30
CA GLN A 97 -20.06 6.22 -4.19
C GLN A 97 -21.50 5.70 -4.14
N THR A 98 -21.69 4.38 -4.09
CA THR A 98 -23.03 3.79 -3.98
C THR A 98 -23.70 4.11 -2.64
N ARG A 99 -22.92 4.30 -1.57
CA ARG A 99 -23.42 4.60 -0.22
C ARG A 99 -23.60 6.10 0.04
N LEU A 100 -22.69 6.96 -0.42
CA LEU A 100 -22.69 8.40 -0.18
C LEU A 100 -23.33 9.22 -1.32
N GLY A 101 -23.37 8.68 -2.54
CA GLY A 101 -24.03 9.33 -3.69
C GLY A 101 -25.56 9.30 -3.63
N LYS A 102 -26.16 8.65 -2.63
CA LYS A 102 -27.62 8.57 -2.46
C LYS A 102 -28.23 9.80 -1.75
N GLU A 103 -27.42 10.77 -1.32
CA GLU A 103 -27.91 12.01 -0.66
C GLU A 103 -28.01 13.24 -1.59
N ARG A 104 -27.84 13.09 -2.90
CA ARG A 104 -28.22 14.13 -3.88
C ARG A 104 -29.08 13.55 -5.00
N SER A 105 -30.32 13.24 -4.69
CA SER A 105 -31.43 13.28 -5.65
C SER A 105 -32.70 13.72 -4.94
#